data_AF-A0A969HDV9-F1
#
_entry.id   AF-A0A969HDV9-F1
#
_cell.length_a   1.000
_cell.length_b   1.000
_cell.length_c   1.000
_cell.angle_alpha   90.00
_cell.angle_beta   90.00
_cell.angle_gamma   90.00
#
_symmetry.space_group_name_H-M   'P 1'
#
loop_
_entity.id
_entity.type
_entity.pdbx_description
1 polymer ?
#
loop_
_entity_poly.entity_id
_entity_poly.type
_entity_poly.pdbx_seq_one_letter_code
_entity_poly.pdbx_strand_id
1 'polypeptide(L)'
;MDNRDIDVLLENQSLKFEFALRNLDLTQVFYPTPDDLERENRFLHHLLDWVQKYSEYKDRTRMEIEGYRFPPIEPDISPENDWHRFEQWIQGNPMRRKLKEQLPPDYTPKNPEHLPDKEINSELQELYAQLADIRVSVDIQEGLPPRLVYEHLLEVLEDEFDIIGEGFWHLDGCTGYCPGCFQRPWCETGSQSCWQEDEQAGKMFLTDSVKRYVSASSISLELLQKFQAEEDRKFAEFKQNKNDGGIQIDPLPFDFDDDVEFPY
;
A
#
# COMPACT_ATOMS: atom_id res chain seq x y z
N MET A 1 -21.34 -23.45 -17.17
CA MET A 1 -22.04 -22.71 -16.12
C MET A 1 -23.22 -23.55 -15.73
N ASP A 2 -23.16 -24.15 -14.55
CA ASP A 2 -24.29 -24.90 -14.02
C ASP A 2 -25.35 -23.93 -13.47
N ASN A 3 -26.50 -24.44 -13.02
CA ASN A 3 -27.55 -23.58 -12.47
C ASN A 3 -27.09 -22.85 -11.20
N ARG A 4 -26.19 -23.44 -10.41
CA ARG A 4 -25.66 -22.82 -9.18
C ARG A 4 -24.78 -21.62 -9.52
N ASP A 5 -23.92 -21.74 -10.54
CA ASP A 5 -23.10 -20.62 -11.02
C ASP A 5 -23.96 -19.44 -11.47
N ILE A 6 -25.09 -19.71 -12.13
CA ILE A 6 -26.06 -18.69 -12.56
C ILE A 6 -26.71 -18.03 -11.34
N ASP A 7 -27.14 -18.82 -10.35
CA ASP A 7 -27.77 -18.32 -9.13
C ASP A 7 -26.82 -17.41 -8.33
N VAL A 8 -25.55 -17.82 -8.16
CA VAL A 8 -24.50 -17.03 -7.48
C VAL A 8 -24.26 -15.70 -8.20
N LEU A 9 -24.20 -15.71 -9.53
CA LEU A 9 -24.03 -14.49 -10.32
C LEU A 9 -25.24 -13.55 -10.20
N LEU A 10 -26.46 -14.07 -10.24
CA LEU A 10 -27.68 -13.27 -10.10
C LEU A 10 -27.79 -12.64 -8.71
N GLU A 11 -27.45 -13.39 -7.66
CA GLU A 11 -27.35 -12.87 -6.30
C GLU A 11 -26.32 -11.74 -6.21
N ASN A 12 -25.13 -11.92 -6.77
CA ASN A 12 -24.08 -10.88 -6.79
C ASN A 12 -24.58 -9.58 -7.42
N GLN A 13 -25.22 -9.69 -8.59
CA GLN A 13 -25.79 -8.55 -9.30
C GLN A 13 -26.90 -7.88 -8.49
N SER A 14 -27.76 -8.67 -7.83
CA SER A 14 -28.81 -8.15 -6.96
C SER A 14 -28.24 -7.37 -5.78
N LEU A 15 -27.21 -7.89 -5.11
CA LEU A 15 -26.55 -7.23 -3.99
C LEU A 15 -25.92 -5.91 -4.42
N LYS A 16 -25.15 -5.90 -5.52
CA LYS A 16 -24.57 -4.67 -6.08
C LYS A 16 -25.64 -3.63 -6.42
N PHE A 17 -26.78 -4.08 -6.97
CA PHE A 17 -27.91 -3.22 -7.28
C PHE A 17 -28.52 -2.57 -6.03
N GLU A 18 -28.59 -3.29 -4.90
CA GLU A 18 -29.06 -2.74 -3.63
C GLU A 18 -28.19 -1.56 -3.13
N PHE A 19 -26.87 -1.62 -3.27
CA PHE A 19 -26.00 -0.48 -2.94
C PHE A 19 -26.21 0.70 -3.89
N ALA A 20 -26.35 0.43 -5.19
CA ALA A 20 -26.65 1.46 -6.19
C ALA A 20 -27.99 2.18 -5.90
N LEU A 21 -29.03 1.46 -5.48
CA LEU A 21 -30.31 2.05 -5.06
C LEU A 21 -30.18 3.00 -3.87
N ARG A 22 -29.17 2.80 -3.02
CA ARG A 22 -28.85 3.64 -1.85
C ARG A 22 -27.88 4.78 -2.18
N ASN A 23 -27.47 4.92 -3.44
CA ASN A 23 -26.40 5.82 -3.89
C ASN A 23 -25.06 5.58 -3.17
N LEU A 24 -24.76 4.33 -2.83
CA LEU A 24 -23.49 3.93 -2.21
C LEU A 24 -22.56 3.35 -3.27
N ASP A 25 -21.43 4.00 -3.52
CA ASP A 25 -20.41 3.54 -4.47
C ASP A 25 -19.57 2.42 -3.84
N LEU A 26 -19.79 1.18 -4.25
CA LEU A 26 -19.07 0.02 -3.74
C LEU A 26 -17.56 0.07 -4.03
N THR A 27 -17.11 0.73 -5.09
CA THR A 27 -15.68 0.74 -5.45
C THR A 27 -14.80 1.48 -4.44
N GLN A 28 -15.42 2.23 -3.52
CA GLN A 28 -14.72 2.91 -2.44
C GLN A 28 -14.36 1.94 -1.31
N VAL A 29 -15.25 1.00 -0.96
CA VAL A 29 -15.15 0.14 0.26
C VAL A 29 -14.83 -1.32 -0.03
N PHE A 30 -14.69 -1.70 -1.31
CA PHE A 30 -14.63 -3.10 -1.71
C PHE A 30 -13.79 -3.30 -2.97
N TYR A 31 -12.91 -4.31 -2.96
CA TYR A 31 -12.20 -4.77 -4.15
C TYR A 31 -12.87 -6.01 -4.75
N PRO A 32 -13.38 -5.93 -5.99
CA PRO A 32 -13.99 -7.09 -6.65
C PRO A 32 -13.10 -8.32 -6.67
N THR A 33 -13.68 -9.48 -6.39
CA THR A 33 -13.02 -10.79 -6.50
C THR A 33 -13.73 -11.61 -7.56
N PRO A 34 -13.58 -11.24 -8.86
CA PRO A 34 -14.38 -11.82 -9.94
C PRO A 34 -14.21 -13.34 -10.10
N ASP A 35 -13.11 -13.90 -9.58
CA ASP A 35 -12.81 -15.31 -9.62
C ASP A 35 -13.48 -16.12 -8.48
N ASP A 36 -14.10 -15.46 -7.49
CA ASP A 36 -14.79 -16.08 -6.35
C ASP A 36 -16.05 -15.29 -5.93
N LEU A 37 -17.10 -15.42 -6.74
CA LEU A 37 -18.36 -14.71 -6.52
C LEU A 37 -19.09 -15.15 -5.23
N GLU A 38 -18.89 -16.37 -4.75
CA GLU A 38 -19.49 -16.81 -3.49
C GLU A 38 -18.88 -16.05 -2.30
N ARG A 39 -17.54 -15.87 -2.30
CA ARG A 39 -16.86 -15.02 -1.31
C ARG A 39 -17.33 -13.58 -1.41
N GLU A 40 -17.42 -13.05 -2.62
CA GLU A 40 -17.91 -11.69 -2.85
C GLU A 40 -19.35 -11.51 -2.32
N ASN A 41 -20.26 -12.45 -2.57
CA ASN A 41 -21.63 -12.39 -2.06
C ASN A 41 -21.68 -12.39 -0.53
N ARG A 42 -20.87 -13.23 0.15
CA ARG A 42 -20.78 -13.23 1.62
C ARG A 42 -20.34 -11.87 2.15
N PHE A 43 -19.33 -11.26 1.53
CA PHE A 43 -18.87 -9.92 1.89
C PHE A 43 -19.97 -8.87 1.68
N LEU A 44 -20.62 -8.87 0.51
CA LEU A 44 -21.68 -7.91 0.17
C LEU A 44 -22.90 -8.03 1.09
N HIS A 45 -23.29 -9.25 1.49
CA HIS A 45 -24.33 -9.47 2.50
C HIS A 45 -23.95 -8.87 3.85
N HIS A 46 -22.73 -9.15 4.32
CA HIS A 46 -22.24 -8.63 5.59
C HIS A 46 -22.18 -7.09 5.58
N LEU A 47 -21.67 -6.50 4.50
CA LEU A 47 -21.63 -5.05 4.31
C LEU A 47 -23.05 -4.45 4.26
N LEU A 48 -24.00 -5.10 3.58
CA LEU A 48 -25.38 -4.63 3.50
C LEU A 48 -26.09 -4.67 4.86
N ASP A 49 -25.84 -5.70 5.68
CA ASP A 49 -26.33 -5.78 7.06
C ASP A 49 -25.77 -4.61 7.89
N TRP A 50 -24.46 -4.34 7.80
CA TRP A 50 -23.83 -3.17 8.42
C TRP A 50 -24.48 -1.84 8.01
N VAL A 51 -24.73 -1.63 6.71
CA VAL A 51 -25.42 -0.44 6.21
C VAL A 51 -26.82 -0.32 6.81
N GLN A 52 -27.57 -1.42 6.88
CA GLN A 52 -28.92 -1.44 7.45
C GLN A 52 -28.88 -1.09 8.93
N LYS A 53 -28.02 -1.73 9.72
CA LYS A 53 -27.88 -1.47 11.15
C LYS A 53 -27.40 -0.06 11.46
N TYR A 54 -26.43 0.44 10.71
CA TYR A 54 -26.01 1.83 10.86
C TYR A 54 -27.13 2.81 10.54
N SER A 55 -27.99 2.51 9.55
CA SER A 55 -29.16 3.34 9.26
C SER A 55 -30.21 3.34 10.37
N GLU A 56 -30.34 2.24 11.11
CA GLU A 56 -31.23 2.08 12.27
C GLU A 56 -30.70 2.81 13.51
N TYR A 57 -29.40 2.66 13.80
CA TYR A 57 -28.79 3.18 15.02
C TYR A 57 -28.25 4.60 14.88
N LYS A 58 -27.59 4.91 13.76
CA LYS A 58 -26.89 6.18 13.46
C LYS A 58 -25.90 6.59 14.54
N ASP A 59 -25.34 5.61 15.24
CA ASP A 59 -24.45 5.80 16.38
C ASP A 59 -23.48 4.63 16.48
N ARG A 60 -22.19 4.94 16.40
CA ARG A 60 -21.10 3.96 16.50
C ARG A 60 -21.12 3.22 17.83
N THR A 61 -21.31 3.94 18.95
CA THR A 61 -21.31 3.33 20.29
C THR A 61 -22.39 2.25 20.40
N ARG A 62 -23.57 2.52 19.85
CA ARG A 62 -24.68 1.57 19.81
C ARG A 62 -24.40 0.38 18.91
N MET A 63 -23.83 0.60 17.72
CA MET A 63 -23.38 -0.48 16.83
C MET A 63 -22.43 -1.44 17.57
N GLU A 64 -21.42 -0.90 18.26
CA GLU A 64 -20.41 -1.69 18.99
C GLU A 64 -21.03 -2.51 20.15
N ILE A 65 -22.01 -1.94 20.87
CA ILE A 65 -22.75 -2.65 21.94
C ILE A 65 -23.52 -3.85 21.37
N GLU A 66 -24.07 -3.73 20.16
CA GLU A 66 -24.81 -4.79 19.46
C GLU A 66 -23.88 -5.78 18.72
N GLY A 67 -22.55 -5.65 18.89
CA GLY A 67 -21.56 -6.57 18.33
C GLY A 67 -20.89 -6.09 17.04
N TYR A 68 -21.36 -4.99 16.45
CA TYR A 68 -20.80 -4.43 15.21
C TYR A 68 -19.58 -3.55 15.53
N ARG A 69 -18.41 -4.19 15.68
CA ARG A 69 -17.19 -3.50 16.11
C ARG A 69 -16.28 -3.01 14.99
N PHE A 70 -16.19 -3.76 13.90
CA PHE A 70 -15.27 -3.50 12.79
C PHE A 70 -16.04 -3.49 11.47
N PRO A 71 -16.24 -2.32 10.85
CA PRO A 71 -16.92 -2.25 9.56
C PRO A 71 -16.21 -3.12 8.52
N PRO A 72 -16.93 -3.92 7.73
CA PRO A 72 -16.33 -4.79 6.72
C PRO A 72 -16.01 -3.97 5.47
N ILE A 73 -15.01 -3.08 5.58
CA ILE A 73 -14.50 -2.31 4.45
C ILE A 73 -13.11 -2.80 4.07
N GLU A 74 -12.74 -2.66 2.80
CA GLU A 74 -11.43 -3.04 2.28
C GLU A 74 -10.66 -1.82 1.73
N PRO A 75 -9.32 -1.78 1.86
CA PRO A 75 -8.54 -2.66 2.73
C PRO A 75 -8.85 -2.38 4.21
N ASP A 76 -8.72 -3.40 5.06
CA ASP A 76 -8.71 -3.25 6.52
C ASP A 76 -7.40 -2.53 6.91
N ILE A 77 -7.53 -1.34 7.50
CA ILE A 77 -6.38 -0.52 7.90
C ILE A 77 -6.23 -0.57 9.43
N SER A 78 -7.28 -0.15 10.11
CA SER A 78 -7.41 -0.21 11.56
C SER A 78 -8.87 0.02 11.92
N PRO A 79 -9.34 -0.49 13.08
CA PRO A 79 -10.72 -0.30 13.52
C PRO A 79 -11.23 1.15 13.43
N GLU A 80 -10.38 2.11 13.81
CA GLU A 80 -10.77 3.51 13.92
C GLU A 80 -10.81 4.19 12.55
N ASN A 81 -9.87 3.85 11.67
CA ASN A 81 -9.88 4.31 10.30
C ASN A 81 -10.98 3.65 9.47
N ASP A 82 -11.30 2.40 9.76
CA ASP A 82 -12.38 1.68 9.08
C ASP A 82 -13.74 2.25 9.45
N TRP A 83 -13.95 2.60 10.72
CA TRP A 83 -15.10 3.39 11.14
C TRP A 83 -15.16 4.74 10.44
N HIS A 84 -14.06 5.50 10.45
CA HIS A 84 -14.02 6.81 9.80
C HIS A 84 -14.40 6.72 8.32
N ARG A 85 -13.79 5.79 7.58
CA ARG A 85 -14.03 5.54 6.16
C ARG A 85 -15.46 5.09 5.92
N PHE A 86 -15.97 4.11 6.67
CA PHE A 86 -17.36 3.66 6.58
C PHE A 86 -18.35 4.83 6.74
N GLU A 87 -18.14 5.71 7.73
CA GLU A 87 -19.01 6.86 7.94
C GLU A 87 -18.93 7.90 6.80
N GLN A 88 -17.73 8.17 6.26
CA GLN A 88 -17.57 9.02 5.08
C GLN A 88 -18.34 8.46 3.88
N TRP A 89 -18.21 7.15 3.64
CA TRP A 89 -18.88 6.45 2.55
C TRP A 89 -20.41 6.50 2.67
N ILE A 90 -20.96 6.24 3.86
CA ILE A 90 -22.41 6.35 4.12
C ILE A 90 -22.92 7.77 3.87
N GLN A 91 -22.11 8.79 4.12
CA GLN A 91 -22.44 10.19 3.88
C GLN A 91 -22.29 10.61 2.40
N GLY A 92 -21.78 9.72 1.53
CA GLY A 92 -21.50 10.01 0.13
C GLY A 92 -20.25 10.86 -0.08
N ASN A 93 -19.38 10.96 0.93
CA ASN A 93 -18.10 11.64 0.81
C ASN A 93 -17.05 10.68 0.19
N PRO A 94 -16.12 11.19 -0.63
CA PRO A 94 -15.04 10.36 -1.17
C PRO A 94 -14.12 9.89 -0.04
N MET A 95 -13.76 8.61 -0.06
CA MET A 95 -12.83 8.03 0.91
C MET A 95 -11.38 8.09 0.44
N ARG A 96 -11.16 8.28 -0.86
CA ARG A 96 -9.85 8.44 -1.46
C ARG A 96 -9.77 9.78 -2.18
N ARG A 97 -8.61 10.42 -2.10
CA ARG A 97 -8.31 11.68 -2.80
C ARG A 97 -6.87 11.70 -3.22
N LYS A 98 -6.57 12.47 -4.26
CA LYS A 98 -5.18 12.78 -4.57
C LYS A 98 -4.53 13.46 -3.40
N LEU A 99 -3.28 13.11 -3.10
CA LEU A 99 -2.60 13.67 -1.95
C LEU A 99 -2.51 15.21 -2.01
N LYS A 100 -2.32 15.78 -3.21
CA LYS A 100 -2.37 17.23 -3.43
C LYS A 100 -3.69 17.91 -3.05
N GLU A 101 -4.81 17.19 -3.13
CA GLU A 101 -6.15 17.71 -2.80
C GLU A 101 -6.41 17.69 -1.29
N GLN A 102 -5.58 16.98 -0.54
CA GLN A 102 -5.61 16.91 0.92
C GLN A 102 -4.77 18.02 1.56
N LEU A 103 -3.77 18.55 0.84
CA LEU A 103 -2.94 19.67 1.29
C LEU A 103 -3.74 20.98 1.46
N PRO A 104 -3.25 21.95 2.25
CA PRO A 104 -3.90 23.25 2.37
C PRO A 104 -4.12 23.92 1.01
N PRO A 105 -5.29 24.55 0.79
CA PRO A 105 -5.68 25.08 -0.52
C PRO A 105 -4.82 26.25 -1.01
N ASP A 106 -4.06 26.88 -0.11
CA ASP A 106 -3.10 27.95 -0.41
C ASP A 106 -1.68 27.44 -0.68
N TYR A 107 -1.42 26.14 -0.45
CA TYR A 107 -0.16 25.52 -0.81
C TYR A 107 -0.10 25.23 -2.32
N THR A 108 0.91 25.77 -2.99
CA THR A 108 1.18 25.49 -4.41
C THR A 108 2.63 25.08 -4.56
N PRO A 109 2.91 23.79 -4.86
CA PRO A 109 4.28 23.34 -5.06
C PRO A 109 4.94 24.10 -6.21
N LYS A 110 6.19 24.53 -6.00
CA LYS A 110 6.96 25.22 -7.03
C LYS A 110 7.52 24.22 -8.05
N ASN A 111 7.62 24.64 -9.31
CA ASN A 111 8.24 23.80 -10.33
C ASN A 111 9.74 23.58 -10.00
N PRO A 112 10.20 22.32 -9.86
CA PRO A 112 11.59 22.02 -9.53
C PRO A 112 12.58 22.62 -10.53
N GLU A 113 12.30 22.61 -11.83
CA GLU A 113 13.22 23.10 -12.87
C GLU A 113 13.58 24.58 -12.72
N HIS A 114 12.71 25.38 -12.10
CA HIS A 114 12.91 26.82 -11.88
C HIS A 114 13.43 27.16 -10.48
N LEU A 115 13.51 26.18 -9.59
CA LEU A 115 13.98 26.35 -8.22
C LEU A 115 15.51 26.31 -8.16
N PRO A 116 16.18 27.34 -7.63
CA PRO A 116 17.62 27.28 -7.38
C PRO A 116 18.00 26.18 -6.37
N ASP A 117 19.17 25.57 -6.51
CA ASP A 117 19.65 24.51 -5.60
C ASP A 117 19.76 24.95 -4.12
N LYS A 118 19.92 26.26 -3.87
CA LYS A 118 19.95 26.80 -2.51
C LYS A 118 18.55 26.88 -1.86
N GLU A 119 17.48 26.84 -2.66
CA GLU A 119 16.08 26.99 -2.21
C GLU A 119 15.34 25.65 -2.17
N ILE A 120 15.81 24.64 -2.93
CA ILE A 120 15.15 23.33 -3.01
C ILE A 120 14.99 22.64 -1.65
N ASN A 121 15.98 22.81 -0.75
CA ASN A 121 15.90 22.24 0.60
C ASN A 121 14.77 22.87 1.40
N SER A 122 14.64 24.20 1.37
CA SER A 122 13.58 24.89 2.10
C SER A 122 12.20 24.53 1.55
N GLU A 123 12.06 24.41 0.22
CA GLU A 123 10.82 23.97 -0.40
C GLU A 123 10.46 22.52 -0.04
N LEU A 124 11.45 21.62 -0.02
CA LEU A 124 11.24 20.23 0.37
C LEU A 124 10.83 20.11 1.85
N GLN A 125 11.44 20.89 2.74
CA GLN A 125 11.04 20.91 4.16
C GLN A 125 9.63 21.46 4.36
N GLU A 126 9.25 22.48 3.58
CA GLU A 126 7.86 22.96 3.57
C GLU A 126 6.91 21.84 3.14
N LEU A 127 7.20 21.14 2.04
CA LEU A 127 6.38 20.02 1.58
C LEU A 127 6.26 18.92 2.66
N TYR A 128 7.34 18.59 3.37
CA TYR A 128 7.27 17.64 4.50
C TYR A 128 6.37 18.11 5.62
N ALA A 129 6.41 19.40 5.98
CA ALA A 129 5.52 19.94 7.00
C ALA A 129 4.05 19.83 6.57
N GLN A 130 3.76 20.17 5.31
CA GLN A 130 2.41 20.10 4.75
C GLN A 130 1.89 18.65 4.70
N LEU A 131 2.74 17.68 4.35
CA LEU A 131 2.41 16.26 4.38
C LEU A 131 2.17 15.76 5.81
N ALA A 132 3.01 16.16 6.76
CA ALA A 132 2.87 15.77 8.16
C ALA A 132 1.55 16.30 8.78
N ASP A 133 1.14 17.53 8.42
CA ASP A 133 -0.12 18.13 8.85
C ASP A 133 -1.35 17.34 8.42
N ILE A 134 -1.25 16.62 7.29
CA ILE A 134 -2.28 15.69 6.81
C ILE A 134 -1.99 14.22 7.15
N ARG A 135 -1.14 13.99 8.16
CA ARG A 135 -0.77 12.66 8.68
C ARG A 135 -0.08 11.76 7.66
N VAL A 136 0.75 12.34 6.81
CA VAL A 136 1.60 11.60 5.88
C VAL A 136 3.06 11.81 6.25
N SER A 137 3.74 10.73 6.65
CA SER A 137 5.18 10.70 6.86
C SER A 137 5.89 10.21 5.60
N VAL A 138 7.09 10.72 5.36
CA VAL A 138 7.92 10.32 4.22
C VAL A 138 9.12 9.53 4.72
N ASP A 139 9.18 8.26 4.35
CA ASP A 139 10.25 7.33 4.71
C ASP A 139 11.09 7.03 3.48
N ILE A 140 12.10 7.87 3.29
CA ILE A 140 13.08 7.76 2.22
C ILE A 140 14.48 7.61 2.80
N GLN A 141 15.33 6.96 2.03
CA GLN A 141 16.73 6.75 2.35
C GLN A 141 17.47 8.08 2.55
N GLU A 142 18.39 8.11 3.50
CA GLU A 142 19.21 9.29 3.73
C GLU A 142 20.24 9.51 2.62
N GLY A 143 20.66 10.77 2.43
CA GLY A 143 21.73 11.12 1.49
C GLY A 143 21.31 11.30 0.03
N LEU A 144 20.01 11.19 -0.26
CA LEU A 144 19.49 11.51 -1.59
C LEU A 144 19.61 13.00 -1.92
N PRO A 145 19.85 13.35 -3.20
CA PRO A 145 19.77 14.73 -3.67
C PRO A 145 18.37 15.32 -3.39
N PRO A 146 18.27 16.47 -2.69
CA PRO A 146 16.98 17.05 -2.31
C PRO A 146 16.04 17.33 -3.49
N ARG A 147 16.60 17.71 -4.64
CA ARG A 147 15.83 17.91 -5.88
C ARG A 147 15.19 16.63 -6.39
N LEU A 148 15.91 15.51 -6.33
CA LEU A 148 15.40 14.21 -6.76
C LEU A 148 14.25 13.76 -5.86
N VAL A 149 14.40 13.96 -4.54
CA VAL A 149 13.34 13.69 -3.57
C VAL A 149 12.11 14.56 -3.83
N TYR A 150 12.32 15.86 -4.01
CA TYR A 150 11.23 16.79 -4.24
C TYR A 150 10.46 16.45 -5.52
N GLU A 151 11.15 16.20 -6.63
CA GLU A 151 10.54 15.75 -7.89
C GLU A 151 9.70 14.48 -7.70
N HIS A 152 10.24 13.47 -7.01
CA HIS A 152 9.51 12.24 -6.72
C HIS A 152 8.24 12.51 -5.90
N LEU A 153 8.31 13.33 -4.85
CA LEU A 153 7.14 13.66 -4.05
C LEU A 153 6.09 14.40 -4.86
N LEU A 154 6.47 15.27 -5.81
CA LEU A 154 5.51 15.93 -6.70
C LEU A 154 4.77 14.93 -7.61
N GLU A 155 5.41 13.83 -8.00
CA GLU A 155 4.74 12.73 -8.71
C GLU A 155 3.74 12.02 -7.78
N VAL A 156 4.16 11.68 -6.56
CA VAL A 156 3.31 11.03 -5.54
C VAL A 156 2.12 11.90 -5.13
N LEU A 157 2.26 13.23 -5.19
CA LEU A 157 1.15 14.15 -4.93
C LEU A 157 -0.07 13.93 -5.87
N GLU A 158 0.14 13.31 -7.03
CA GLU A 158 -0.91 12.97 -7.98
C GLU A 158 -1.59 11.62 -7.71
N ASP A 159 -1.05 10.81 -6.81
CA ASP A 159 -1.59 9.50 -6.43
C ASP A 159 -2.74 9.62 -5.42
N GLU A 160 -3.67 8.67 -5.47
CA GLU A 160 -4.85 8.63 -4.61
C GLU A 160 -4.64 7.77 -3.36
N PHE A 161 -4.81 8.40 -2.20
CA PHE A 161 -4.69 7.75 -0.89
C PHE A 161 -6.03 7.73 -0.16
N ASP A 162 -6.24 6.72 0.67
CA ASP A 162 -7.34 6.67 1.63
C ASP A 162 -7.20 7.79 2.67
N ILE A 163 -8.31 8.45 2.97
CA ILE A 163 -8.39 9.46 4.02
C ILE A 163 -8.47 8.73 5.36
N ILE A 164 -7.53 9.03 6.25
CA ILE A 164 -7.45 8.43 7.59
C ILE A 164 -7.88 9.42 8.66
N GLY A 165 -8.62 8.94 9.66
CA GLY A 165 -9.01 9.72 10.84
C GLY A 165 -7.90 9.80 11.88
N GLU A 166 -7.06 8.77 11.96
CA GLU A 166 -5.95 8.65 12.90
C GLU A 166 -4.78 7.85 12.35
N GLY A 167 -3.65 7.88 13.07
CA GLY A 167 -2.39 7.27 12.61
C GLY A 167 -1.67 8.14 11.58
N PHE A 168 -0.81 7.50 10.78
CA PHE A 168 -0.04 8.11 9.69
C PHE A 168 0.04 7.16 8.50
N TRP A 169 -0.03 7.71 7.29
CA TRP A 169 0.45 7.02 6.10
C TRP A 169 1.96 7.20 5.97
N HIS A 170 2.64 6.10 5.65
CA HIS A 170 4.07 6.12 5.37
C HIS A 170 4.27 6.04 3.86
N LEU A 171 4.81 7.12 3.28
CA LEU A 171 5.28 7.12 1.90
C LEU A 171 6.65 6.47 1.86
N ASP A 172 6.64 5.16 1.64
CA ASP A 172 7.85 4.39 1.40
C ASP A 172 8.35 4.71 -0.01
N GLY A 173 9.55 5.28 -0.14
CA GLY A 173 10.14 5.50 -1.47
C GLY A 173 10.55 4.19 -2.19
N CYS A 174 10.25 3.02 -1.63
CA CYS A 174 10.69 1.72 -2.11
C CYS A 174 9.52 0.91 -2.66
N THR A 175 9.57 0.58 -3.95
CA THR A 175 8.53 -0.21 -4.62
C THR A 175 8.80 -1.72 -4.56
N GLY A 176 9.91 -2.15 -3.95
CA GLY A 176 10.43 -3.52 -4.03
C GLY A 176 11.10 -3.87 -5.38
N TYR A 177 10.99 -3.01 -6.40
CA TYR A 177 11.62 -3.21 -7.71
C TYR A 177 12.78 -2.24 -7.91
N CYS A 178 14.02 -2.70 -7.67
CA CYS A 178 15.19 -1.82 -7.67
C CYS A 178 15.47 -1.11 -9.01
N PRO A 179 15.37 -1.75 -10.20
CA PRO A 179 15.71 -1.08 -11.46
C PRO A 179 14.90 0.19 -11.73
N GLY A 180 13.65 0.24 -11.27
CA GLY A 180 12.78 1.42 -11.37
C GLY A 180 12.88 2.39 -10.18
N CYS A 181 13.59 2.03 -9.12
CA CYS A 181 13.60 2.78 -7.86
C CYS A 181 14.57 3.97 -7.91
N PHE A 182 14.07 5.18 -7.65
CA PHE A 182 14.89 6.40 -7.62
C PHE A 182 15.93 6.41 -6.49
N GLN A 183 15.71 5.61 -5.44
CA GLN A 183 16.62 5.48 -4.30
C GLN A 183 17.73 4.45 -4.50
N ARG A 184 17.69 3.69 -5.61
CA ARG A 184 18.51 2.50 -5.81
C ARG A 184 20.01 2.69 -5.47
N PRO A 185 20.71 3.76 -5.91
CA PRO A 185 22.12 3.92 -5.59
C PRO A 185 22.43 4.17 -4.11
N TRP A 186 21.44 4.62 -3.35
CA TRP A 186 21.58 5.01 -1.94
C TRP A 186 21.01 3.96 -0.98
N CYS A 187 20.17 3.05 -1.48
CA CYS A 187 19.56 1.97 -0.70
C CYS A 187 20.49 0.74 -0.64
N GLU A 188 20.59 0.11 0.53
CA GLU A 188 21.41 -1.09 0.75
C GLU A 188 21.06 -2.20 -0.24
N THR A 189 19.80 -2.64 -0.27
CA THR A 189 19.31 -3.66 -1.21
C THR A 189 19.56 -3.26 -2.67
N GLY A 190 19.27 -2.01 -3.02
CA GLY A 190 19.46 -1.50 -4.39
C GLY A 190 20.93 -1.53 -4.85
N SER A 191 21.86 -1.38 -3.90
CA SER A 191 23.32 -1.40 -4.11
C SER A 191 23.95 -2.80 -4.04
N GLN A 192 23.20 -3.82 -3.66
CA GLN A 192 23.69 -5.19 -3.46
C GLN A 192 22.99 -6.22 -4.37
N SER A 193 21.73 -5.99 -4.77
CA SER A 193 20.99 -6.92 -5.61
C SER A 193 21.30 -6.73 -7.11
N CYS A 194 21.66 -7.82 -7.78
CA CYS A 194 21.87 -7.86 -9.22
C CYS A 194 20.56 -8.22 -9.95
N TRP A 195 20.15 -7.38 -10.88
CA TRP A 195 18.93 -7.56 -11.67
C TRP A 195 19.26 -7.81 -13.15
N GLN A 196 18.31 -8.42 -13.87
CA GLN A 196 18.48 -8.74 -15.29
C GLN A 196 18.74 -7.48 -16.14
N GLU A 197 18.13 -6.36 -15.78
CA GLU A 197 18.31 -5.05 -16.40
C GLU A 197 19.76 -4.56 -16.29
N ASP A 198 20.46 -4.90 -15.20
CA ASP A 198 21.87 -4.53 -15.02
C ASP A 198 22.77 -5.29 -15.99
N GLU A 199 22.50 -6.58 -16.14
CA GLU A 199 23.24 -7.45 -17.05
C GLU A 199 23.05 -7.01 -18.51
N GLN A 200 21.80 -6.70 -18.88
CA GLN A 200 21.48 -6.16 -20.20
C GLN A 200 22.14 -4.81 -20.45
N ALA A 201 22.21 -3.94 -19.44
CA ALA A 201 22.86 -2.64 -19.54
C ALA A 201 24.40 -2.73 -19.47
N GLY A 202 24.97 -3.83 -18.99
CA GLY A 202 26.40 -4.01 -18.73
C GLY A 202 26.93 -3.18 -17.55
N LYS A 203 26.04 -2.67 -16.69
CA LYS A 203 26.28 -1.80 -15.53
C LYS A 203 25.00 -1.73 -14.70
N MET A 204 25.06 -1.19 -13.47
CA MET A 204 23.84 -0.89 -12.71
C MET A 204 22.87 -0.05 -13.55
N PHE A 205 21.65 -0.56 -13.72
CA PHE A 205 20.57 0.14 -14.39
C PHE A 205 20.04 1.25 -13.48
N LEU A 206 19.98 2.47 -14.02
CA LEU A 206 19.49 3.67 -13.35
C LEU A 206 18.42 4.33 -14.21
N THR A 207 17.39 4.89 -13.58
CA THR A 207 16.40 5.73 -14.26
C THR A 207 17.02 7.06 -14.69
N ASP A 208 16.37 7.75 -15.62
CA ASP A 208 16.91 9.01 -16.17
C ASP A 208 16.98 10.12 -15.12
N SER A 209 16.03 10.16 -14.17
CA SER A 209 16.06 11.09 -13.04
C SER A 209 17.31 10.90 -12.18
N VAL A 210 17.68 9.64 -11.91
CA VAL A 210 18.86 9.26 -11.11
C VAL A 210 20.18 9.51 -11.84
N LYS A 211 20.23 9.28 -13.16
CA LYS A 211 21.43 9.49 -13.99
C LYS A 211 21.98 10.92 -13.95
N ARG A 212 21.15 11.91 -13.57
CA ARG A 212 21.58 13.31 -13.36
C ARG A 212 22.54 13.47 -12.19
N TYR A 213 22.51 12.55 -11.23
CA TYR A 213 23.24 12.66 -9.96
C TYR A 213 24.32 11.59 -9.81
N VAL A 214 24.10 10.41 -10.39
CA VAL A 214 25.00 9.27 -10.25
C VAL A 214 25.25 8.63 -11.61
N SER A 215 26.48 8.16 -11.83
CA SER A 215 26.83 7.41 -13.03
C SER A 215 27.22 5.98 -12.67
N ALA A 216 26.63 5.02 -13.36
CA ALA A 216 27.00 3.61 -13.26
C ALA A 216 28.11 3.26 -14.26
N SER A 217 28.98 2.32 -13.87
CA SER A 217 30.07 1.78 -14.69
C SER A 217 30.02 0.25 -14.71
N SER A 218 30.81 -0.41 -15.55
CA SER A 218 30.89 -1.88 -15.55
C SER A 218 31.30 -2.45 -14.19
N ILE A 219 32.11 -1.71 -13.42
CA ILE A 219 32.51 -2.08 -12.05
C ILE A 219 31.28 -2.22 -11.14
N SER A 220 30.24 -1.40 -11.32
CA SER A 220 29.01 -1.53 -10.52
C SER A 220 28.33 -2.89 -10.75
N LEU A 221 28.29 -3.38 -11.99
CA LEU A 221 27.74 -4.70 -12.29
C LEU A 221 28.59 -5.81 -11.67
N GLU A 222 29.92 -5.74 -11.77
CA GLU A 222 30.82 -6.72 -11.16
C GLU A 222 30.62 -6.81 -9.64
N LEU A 223 30.38 -5.68 -8.97
CA LEU A 223 30.07 -5.66 -7.53
C LEU A 223 28.72 -6.29 -7.22
N LEU A 224 27.67 -5.94 -7.97
CA LEU A 224 26.33 -6.51 -7.78
C LEU A 224 26.34 -8.04 -7.98
N GLN A 225 26.99 -8.52 -9.04
CA GLN A 225 27.13 -9.96 -9.31
C GLN A 225 27.89 -10.68 -8.18
N LYS A 226 28.93 -10.02 -7.62
CA LYS A 226 29.68 -10.57 -6.49
C LYS A 226 28.80 -10.68 -5.23
N PHE A 227 28.01 -9.66 -4.92
CA PHE A 227 27.10 -9.69 -3.77
C PHE A 227 26.03 -10.77 -3.94
N GLN A 228 25.39 -10.85 -5.12
CA GLN A 228 24.42 -11.89 -5.43
C GLN A 228 25.01 -13.29 -5.26
N ALA A 229 26.22 -13.54 -5.78
CA ALA A 229 26.89 -14.83 -5.64
C ALA A 229 27.21 -15.18 -4.17
N GLU A 230 27.49 -14.18 -3.34
CA GLU A 230 27.69 -14.38 -1.91
C GLU A 230 26.38 -14.76 -1.19
N GLU A 231 25.29 -14.07 -1.50
CA GLU A 231 23.95 -14.38 -0.97
C GLU A 231 23.47 -15.77 -1.38
N ASP A 232 23.60 -16.11 -2.67
CA ASP A 232 23.24 -17.42 -3.21
C ASP A 232 24.01 -18.55 -2.51
N ARG A 233 25.31 -18.32 -2.25
CA ARG A 233 26.13 -19.26 -1.47
C ARG A 233 25.63 -19.41 -0.04
N LYS A 234 25.38 -18.31 0.67
CA LYS A 234 24.84 -18.35 2.05
C LYS A 234 23.50 -19.08 2.10
N PHE A 235 22.64 -18.85 1.12
CA PHE A 235 21.34 -19.51 1.04
C PHE A 235 21.45 -21.01 0.73
N ALA A 236 22.39 -21.41 -0.12
CA ALA A 236 22.67 -22.81 -0.40
C ALA A 236 23.20 -23.54 0.85
N GLU A 237 24.14 -22.93 1.60
CA GLU A 237 24.66 -23.46 2.87
C GLU A 237 23.54 -23.60 3.91
N PHE A 238 22.66 -22.60 4.03
CA PHE A 238 21.48 -22.67 4.90
C PHE A 238 20.56 -23.84 4.55
N LYS A 239 20.27 -24.05 3.25
CA LYS A 239 19.46 -25.19 2.78
C LYS A 239 20.10 -26.53 3.10
N GLN A 240 21.42 -26.67 2.91
CA GLN A 240 22.15 -27.90 3.22
C GLN A 240 22.08 -28.20 4.73
N ASN A 241 22.37 -27.22 5.57
CA ASN A 241 22.32 -27.37 7.03
C ASN A 241 20.93 -27.76 7.55
N LYS A 242 19.86 -27.28 6.92
CA LYS A 242 18.48 -27.66 7.29
C LYS A 242 18.16 -29.12 6.94
N ASN A 243 18.70 -29.61 5.81
CA ASN A 243 18.49 -30.99 5.37
C ASN A 243 19.35 -31.99 6.18
N ASP A 244 20.59 -31.62 6.52
CA ASP A 244 21.54 -32.49 7.22
C ASP A 244 21.36 -32.47 8.74
N GLY A 245 20.86 -31.37 9.28
CA GLY A 245 20.76 -31.14 10.71
C GLY A 245 19.59 -31.85 11.40
N GLY A 246 18.69 -32.50 10.66
CA GLY A 246 17.49 -33.13 11.23
C GLY A 246 16.85 -32.23 12.29
N ILE A 247 16.79 -30.92 12.03
CA ILE A 247 16.21 -29.98 12.98
C ILE A 247 14.76 -30.43 13.08
N GLN A 248 14.45 -31.12 14.18
CA GLN A 248 13.10 -31.23 14.70
C GLN A 248 12.68 -29.77 14.84
N ILE A 249 11.99 -29.26 13.82
CA ILE A 249 11.17 -28.10 13.96
C ILE A 249 10.15 -28.62 14.95
N ASP A 250 10.38 -28.39 16.25
CA ASP A 250 9.33 -28.55 17.24
C ASP A 250 8.13 -27.84 16.61
N PRO A 251 7.01 -28.54 16.38
CA PRO A 251 5.84 -27.89 15.83
C PRO A 251 5.66 -26.62 16.64
N LEU A 252 5.63 -25.48 15.93
CA LEU A 252 5.37 -24.21 16.58
C LEU A 252 4.17 -24.47 17.49
N PRO A 253 4.20 -24.06 18.78
CA PRO A 253 3.15 -24.40 19.76
C PRO A 253 1.80 -23.74 19.47
N PHE A 254 1.58 -23.34 18.22
CA PHE A 254 0.31 -22.99 17.64
C PHE A 254 -0.25 -24.24 16.93
N ASP A 255 -0.71 -25.21 17.73
CA ASP A 255 -1.90 -25.95 17.32
C ASP A 255 -3.01 -24.89 17.28
N PHE A 256 -3.31 -24.37 16.09
CA PHE A 256 -4.59 -23.72 15.87
C PHE A 256 -5.61 -24.85 16.01
N ASP A 257 -6.23 -24.95 17.19
CA ASP A 257 -7.46 -25.72 17.35
C ASP A 257 -8.46 -25.12 16.35
N ASP A 258 -8.64 -25.78 15.20
CA ASP A 258 -9.62 -25.45 14.16
C ASP A 258 -11.08 -25.54 14.67
N ASP A 259 -11.29 -25.83 15.96
CA ASP A 259 -12.58 -25.97 16.64
C ASP A 259 -13.01 -24.73 17.44
N VAL A 260 -12.30 -23.59 17.35
CA VAL A 260 -12.86 -22.33 17.86
C VAL A 260 -13.93 -21.85 16.89
N GLU A 261 -15.18 -22.30 17.09
CA GLU A 261 -16.37 -21.64 16.57
C GLU A 261 -16.32 -20.18 17.01
N PHE A 262 -15.83 -19.30 16.13
CA PHE A 262 -16.02 -17.86 16.30
C PHE A 262 -17.53 -17.61 16.29
N PRO A 263 -18.12 -17.08 17.38
CA PRO A 263 -19.51 -16.70 17.35
C PRO A 263 -19.65 -15.54 16.37
N TYR A 264 -20.21 -15.84 15.19
CA TYR A 264 -20.80 -14.87 14.27
C TYR A 264 -22.08 -14.30 14.90
#